data_AF-A0A137QWU2-F1
#
_entry.id   AF-A0A137QWU2-F1
#
_cell.length_a   1.000
_cell.length_b   1.000
_cell.length_c   1.000
_cell.angle_alpha   90.00
_cell.angle_beta   90.00
_cell.angle_gamma   90.00
#
_symmetry.space_group_name_H-M   'P 1'
#
loop_
_entity.id
_entity.type
_entity.pdbx_description
1 polymer ?
#
loop_
_entity_poly.entity_id
_entity_poly.type
_entity_poly.pdbx_seq_one_letter_code
_entity_poly.pdbx_strand_id
1 'polypeptide(L)'
;MTRSQMSFCGAIEMAGIITFSTSIIKGGVEKFGLKQPIFLPSPVDPLYSQKLVFEGLSVNINGDGKQFNMDTSVAYKQAALNAISYLQKLGYTREQAYLLLSAAPVESHVGAIVDSPNACVTLGIPTGIFEHDILPKPEGLTKRDYGPPVSSTKTEIINVL
;
A
#
# COMPACT_ATOMS: atom_id res chain seq x y z
N MET A 1 0.94 -2.28 -9.23
CA MET A 1 0.75 -3.25 -8.13
C MET A 1 1.03 -2.56 -6.81
N THR A 2 0.34 -2.92 -5.72
CA THR A 2 0.53 -2.29 -4.39
C THR A 2 1.97 -2.53 -3.91
N ARG A 3 2.65 -1.51 -3.37
CA ARG A 3 4.09 -1.62 -3.06
C ARG A 3 4.43 -2.22 -1.69
N SER A 4 3.44 -2.57 -0.89
CA SER A 4 3.67 -2.87 0.53
C SER A 4 2.63 -3.81 1.15
N GLN A 5 2.05 -4.70 0.34
CA GLN A 5 1.10 -5.78 0.69
C GLN A 5 0.82 -5.90 2.19
N MET A 6 -0.13 -5.10 2.68
CA MET A 6 -0.37 -4.93 4.11
C MET A 6 -1.16 -6.09 4.71
N SER A 7 -2.14 -6.61 3.98
CA SER A 7 -3.08 -7.61 4.45
C SER A 7 -2.47 -8.99 4.72
N PHE A 8 -1.20 -9.21 4.34
CA PHE A 8 -0.55 -10.52 4.27
C PHE A 8 -1.24 -11.46 3.25
N CYS A 9 -2.55 -11.73 3.41
CA CYS A 9 -3.42 -12.42 2.45
C CYS A 9 -3.90 -11.53 1.29
N GLY A 10 -3.09 -10.55 0.90
CA GLY A 10 -3.20 -9.89 -0.41
C GLY A 10 -2.41 -10.69 -1.45
N ALA A 11 -2.39 -10.28 -2.72
CA ALA A 11 -3.08 -9.13 -3.32
C ALA A 11 -4.53 -9.48 -3.73
N ILE A 12 -5.05 -8.93 -4.83
CA ILE A 12 -6.24 -9.50 -5.46
C ILE A 12 -5.82 -10.84 -6.08
N GLU A 13 -6.03 -11.90 -5.32
CA GLU A 13 -5.62 -13.25 -5.71
C GLU A 13 -6.48 -13.80 -6.85
N MET A 14 -5.83 -14.27 -7.91
CA MET A 14 -6.50 -14.85 -9.06
C MET A 14 -5.66 -15.96 -9.70
N ALA A 15 -6.34 -17.01 -10.18
CA ALA A 15 -5.73 -17.95 -11.10
C ALA A 15 -5.47 -17.25 -12.46
N GLY A 16 -4.39 -17.61 -13.14
CA GLY A 16 -4.02 -16.99 -14.41
C GLY A 16 -3.08 -17.83 -15.25
N ILE A 17 -2.75 -17.31 -16.43
CA ILE A 17 -1.80 -17.91 -17.36
C ILE A 17 -0.67 -16.90 -17.59
N ILE A 18 0.58 -17.36 -17.48
CA ILE A 18 1.76 -16.53 -17.73
C ILE A 18 2.48 -17.11 -18.96
N THR A 19 2.74 -16.26 -19.96
CA THR A 19 3.60 -16.59 -21.10
C THR A 19 4.93 -15.87 -20.92
N PHE A 20 6.04 -16.61 -20.94
CA PHE A 20 7.38 -16.03 -20.78
C PHE A 20 8.37 -16.61 -21.79
N SER A 21 9.42 -15.83 -22.07
CA SER A 21 10.56 -16.23 -22.89
C SER A 21 11.82 -16.18 -22.03
N THR A 22 12.73 -17.14 -22.22
CA THR A 22 13.96 -17.25 -21.43
C THR A 22 15.19 -17.28 -22.32
N SER A 23 16.27 -16.71 -21.82
CA SER A 23 17.61 -16.80 -22.40
C SER A 23 18.65 -16.82 -21.29
N ILE A 24 19.88 -17.24 -21.59
CA ILE A 24 20.94 -17.41 -20.60
C ILE A 24 22.14 -16.54 -20.97
N ILE A 25 22.61 -15.74 -20.02
CA ILE A 25 23.90 -15.04 -20.11
C ILE A 25 24.94 -15.84 -19.32
N LYS A 26 25.80 -16.58 -20.03
CA LYS A 26 26.88 -17.35 -19.41
C LYS A 26 27.85 -16.42 -18.67
N GLY A 27 28.10 -16.72 -17.40
CA GLY A 27 28.90 -15.89 -16.50
C GLY A 27 28.24 -14.56 -16.08
N GLY A 28 26.92 -14.40 -16.26
CA GLY A 28 26.22 -13.14 -16.00
C GLY A 28 26.35 -12.62 -14.56
N VAL A 29 26.38 -13.52 -13.57
CA VAL A 29 26.52 -13.15 -12.14
C VAL A 29 27.83 -12.38 -11.91
N GLU A 30 28.95 -12.90 -12.40
CA GLU A 30 30.27 -12.26 -12.27
C GLU A 30 30.35 -11.01 -13.15
N LYS A 31 29.95 -11.11 -14.43
CA LYS A 31 29.99 -10.01 -15.40
C LYS A 31 29.24 -8.76 -14.94
N PHE A 32 28.16 -8.93 -14.19
CA PHE A 32 27.31 -7.83 -13.72
C PHE A 32 27.38 -7.61 -12.20
N GLY A 33 28.26 -8.33 -11.49
CA GLY A 33 28.43 -8.20 -10.04
C GLY A 33 27.17 -8.47 -9.23
N LEU A 34 26.29 -9.37 -9.69
CA LEU A 34 24.96 -9.56 -9.11
C LEU A 34 25.05 -10.40 -7.83
N LYS A 35 24.53 -9.84 -6.73
CA LYS A 35 24.24 -10.58 -5.49
C LYS A 35 22.74 -10.83 -5.30
N GLN A 36 21.91 -10.07 -6.01
CA GLN A 36 20.44 -10.12 -5.99
C GLN A 36 19.91 -10.00 -7.42
N PRO A 37 18.69 -10.49 -7.72
CA PRO A 37 18.06 -10.32 -9.02
C PRO A 37 17.89 -8.84 -9.39
N ILE A 38 17.96 -8.55 -10.68
CA ILE A 38 17.55 -7.26 -11.25
C ILE A 38 16.46 -7.51 -12.29
N PHE A 39 15.59 -6.54 -12.49
CA PHE A 39 14.54 -6.61 -13.50
C PHE A 39 14.28 -5.24 -14.09
N LEU A 40 13.77 -5.23 -15.32
CA LEU A 40 13.26 -4.02 -15.97
C LEU A 40 11.74 -4.04 -15.85
N PRO A 41 11.11 -3.01 -15.25
CA PRO A 41 9.66 -2.90 -15.23
C PRO A 41 9.05 -2.83 -16.63
N SER A 42 7.77 -3.15 -16.74
CA SER A 42 7.00 -2.98 -17.98
C SER A 42 7.00 -1.51 -18.42
N PRO A 43 7.17 -1.21 -19.73
CA PRO A 43 6.97 0.15 -20.24
C PRO A 43 5.50 0.59 -20.21
N VAL A 44 4.57 -0.34 -19.99
CA VAL A 44 3.14 -0.10 -19.84
C VAL A 44 2.76 -0.37 -18.38
N ASP A 45 2.54 0.68 -17.61
CA ASP A 45 2.09 0.64 -16.21
C ASP A 45 0.94 1.66 -16.05
N PRO A 46 -0.18 1.33 -15.37
CA PRO A 46 -1.20 2.32 -15.02
C PRO A 46 -0.59 3.45 -14.16
N LEU A 47 -0.29 4.58 -14.81
CA LEU A 47 0.27 5.76 -14.18
C LEU A 47 -0.84 6.64 -13.61
N TYR A 48 -0.92 6.65 -12.28
CA TYR A 48 -1.73 7.64 -11.55
C TYR A 48 -0.87 8.89 -11.28
N SER A 49 -1.13 9.97 -12.03
CA SER A 49 -0.37 11.22 -11.96
C SER A 49 -0.56 11.99 -10.65
N GLN A 50 -1.73 11.86 -10.01
CA GLN A 50 -2.05 12.54 -8.76
C GLN A 50 -2.26 11.53 -7.62
N LYS A 51 -1.58 11.79 -6.50
CA LYS A 51 -1.66 10.99 -5.27
C LYS A 51 -1.87 11.91 -4.07
N LEU A 52 -2.69 11.48 -3.13
CA LEU A 52 -2.75 12.05 -1.79
C LEU A 52 -1.74 11.30 -0.92
N VAL A 53 -0.74 12.00 -0.39
CA VAL A 53 0.42 11.40 0.29
C VAL A 53 0.31 11.59 1.80
N PHE A 54 0.50 10.50 2.53
CA PHE A 54 0.49 10.44 3.99
C PHE A 54 1.88 10.12 4.49
N GLU A 55 2.33 10.82 5.51
CA GLU A 55 3.65 10.63 6.11
C GLU A 55 3.54 9.82 7.40
N GLY A 56 4.61 9.08 7.69
CA GLY A 56 4.81 8.38 8.95
C GLY A 56 6.26 8.49 9.39
N LEU A 57 6.44 8.65 10.70
CA LEU A 57 7.74 8.72 11.36
C LEU A 57 7.94 7.47 12.22
N SER A 58 9.19 7.15 12.57
CA SER A 58 9.52 6.04 13.48
C SER A 58 9.16 6.33 14.95
N VAL A 59 7.95 6.81 15.17
CA VAL A 59 7.32 7.08 16.47
C VAL A 59 5.95 6.43 16.46
N ASN A 60 5.59 5.68 17.49
CA ASN A 60 4.29 5.04 17.56
C ASN A 60 3.18 6.02 18.00
N ILE A 61 2.97 7.08 17.21
CA ILE A 61 2.05 8.19 17.53
C ILE A 61 0.59 7.75 17.59
N ASN A 62 0.20 6.76 16.80
CA ASN A 62 -1.13 6.15 16.84
C ASN A 62 -1.27 5.08 17.96
N GLY A 63 -0.31 4.98 18.87
CA GLY A 63 -0.28 4.00 19.97
C GLY A 63 0.24 4.61 21.26
N ASP A 64 1.37 4.10 21.76
CA ASP A 64 1.96 4.46 23.06
C ASP A 64 2.90 5.68 23.02
N GLY A 65 3.09 6.30 21.84
CA GLY A 65 4.00 7.44 21.66
C GLY A 65 5.49 7.07 21.71
N LYS A 66 5.83 5.78 21.76
CA LYS A 66 7.22 5.33 21.85
C LYS A 66 8.04 5.73 20.62
N GLN A 67 9.21 6.33 20.86
CA GLN A 67 10.22 6.60 19.84
C GLN A 67 10.98 5.33 19.48
N PHE A 68 11.20 5.11 18.19
CA PHE A 68 12.07 4.07 17.64
C PHE A 68 13.19 4.73 16.83
N ASN A 69 14.37 4.14 16.86
CA ASN A 69 15.54 4.68 16.17
C ASN A 69 15.58 4.13 14.73
N MET A 70 15.40 5.00 13.74
CA MET A 70 15.52 4.70 12.31
C MET A 70 14.66 3.52 11.83
N ASP A 71 13.51 3.29 12.46
CA ASP A 71 12.64 2.16 12.16
C ASP A 71 11.63 2.50 11.04
N THR A 72 11.97 2.11 9.81
CA THR A 72 11.11 2.28 8.63
C THR A 72 9.83 1.45 8.69
N SER A 73 9.79 0.35 9.45
CA SER A 73 8.59 -0.47 9.59
C SER A 73 7.56 0.24 10.47
N VAL A 74 8.01 0.84 11.58
CA VAL A 74 7.16 1.70 12.42
C VAL A 74 6.70 2.91 11.63
N ALA A 75 7.59 3.58 10.89
CA ALA A 75 7.24 4.72 10.04
C ALA A 75 6.19 4.36 9.00
N TYR A 76 6.35 3.24 8.28
CA TYR A 76 5.36 2.74 7.33
C TYR A 76 4.00 2.48 7.99
N LYS A 77 4.00 1.83 9.16
CA LYS A 77 2.77 1.57 9.92
C LYS A 77 2.05 2.87 10.28
N GLN A 78 2.77 3.92 10.66
CA GLN A 78 2.15 5.21 10.95
C GLN A 78 1.56 5.87 9.70
N ALA A 79 2.27 5.85 8.57
CA ALA A 79 1.75 6.38 7.31
C ALA A 79 0.44 5.68 6.90
N ALA A 80 0.40 4.35 7.03
CA ALA A 80 -0.80 3.55 6.76
C ALA A 80 -1.95 3.86 7.74
N LEU A 81 -1.68 4.03 9.04
CA LEU A 81 -2.70 4.38 10.02
C LEU A 81 -3.25 5.80 9.79
N ASN A 82 -2.42 6.74 9.36
CA ASN A 82 -2.83 8.10 8.98
C ASN A 82 -3.74 8.06 7.75
N ALA A 83 -3.38 7.28 6.72
CA ALA A 83 -4.20 7.04 5.54
C ALA A 83 -5.56 6.40 5.88
N ILE A 84 -5.58 5.37 6.73
CA ILE A 84 -6.82 4.73 7.21
C ILE A 84 -7.69 5.74 7.94
N SER A 85 -7.11 6.53 8.84
CA SER A 85 -7.86 7.54 9.61
C SER A 85 -8.51 8.58 8.69
N TYR A 86 -7.83 8.96 7.61
CA TYR A 86 -8.38 9.86 6.59
C TYR A 86 -9.55 9.23 5.83
N LEU A 87 -9.40 7.99 5.37
CA LEU A 87 -10.47 7.25 4.70
C LEU A 87 -11.70 7.05 5.62
N GLN A 88 -11.49 6.85 6.92
CA GLN A 88 -12.60 6.78 7.88
C GLN A 88 -13.40 8.09 7.97
N LYS A 89 -12.76 9.24 7.79
CA LYS A 89 -13.47 10.54 7.72
C LYS A 89 -14.30 10.68 6.44
N LEU A 90 -13.91 10.02 5.35
CA LEU A 90 -14.69 9.92 4.11
C LEU A 90 -15.85 8.93 4.23
N GLY A 91 -15.91 8.12 5.29
CA GLY A 91 -17.02 7.22 5.59
C GLY A 91 -16.71 5.73 5.44
N TYR A 92 -15.48 5.37 5.06
CA TYR A 92 -15.05 3.97 5.05
C TYR A 92 -15.00 3.40 6.47
N THR A 93 -15.32 2.12 6.64
CA THR A 93 -14.92 1.41 7.87
C THR A 93 -13.42 1.17 7.88
N ARG A 94 -12.87 0.81 9.05
CA ARG A 94 -11.44 0.50 9.18
C ARG A 94 -11.05 -0.67 8.29
N GLU A 95 -11.90 -1.69 8.22
CA GLU A 95 -11.70 -2.91 7.45
C GLU A 95 -11.74 -2.61 5.95
N GLN A 96 -12.71 -1.80 5.51
CA GLN A 96 -12.81 -1.36 4.11
C GLN A 96 -11.55 -0.57 3.70
N ALA A 97 -11.12 0.39 4.53
CA ALA A 97 -9.91 1.16 4.27
C ALA A 97 -8.66 0.26 4.23
N TYR A 98 -8.55 -0.69 5.15
CA TYR A 98 -7.43 -1.64 5.20
C TYR A 98 -7.37 -2.53 3.95
N LEU A 99 -8.51 -3.07 3.51
CA LEU A 99 -8.61 -3.88 2.29
C LEU A 99 -8.31 -3.03 1.05
N LEU A 100 -8.84 -1.81 0.97
CA LEU A 100 -8.55 -0.88 -0.12
C LEU A 100 -7.05 -0.62 -0.26
N LEU A 101 -6.36 -0.24 0.83
CA LEU A 101 -4.92 0.02 0.81
C LEU A 101 -4.09 -1.23 0.49
N SER A 102 -4.62 -2.43 0.74
CA SER A 102 -3.94 -3.68 0.43
C SER A 102 -4.05 -4.10 -1.03
N ALA A 103 -5.13 -3.69 -1.72
CA ALA A 103 -5.45 -4.10 -3.08
C ALA A 103 -5.25 -2.99 -4.14
N ALA A 104 -5.53 -1.73 -3.78
CA ALA A 104 -5.38 -0.59 -4.68
C ALA A 104 -3.90 -0.26 -4.91
N PRO A 105 -3.52 0.28 -6.08
CA PRO A 105 -2.13 0.58 -6.46
C PRO A 105 -1.54 1.78 -5.68
N VAL A 106 -1.53 1.68 -4.35
CA VAL A 106 -0.88 2.60 -3.44
C VAL A 106 0.63 2.41 -3.52
N GLU A 107 1.33 3.53 -3.38
CA GLU A 107 2.78 3.54 -3.42
C GLU A 107 3.35 4.01 -2.10
N SER A 108 4.38 3.31 -1.65
CA SER A 108 5.06 3.63 -0.42
C SER A 108 6.53 3.86 -0.71
N HIS A 109 7.12 4.88 -0.09
CA HIS A 109 8.51 5.23 -0.29
C HIS A 109 9.20 5.46 1.04
N VAL A 110 10.39 4.91 1.18
CA VAL A 110 11.32 5.34 2.24
C VAL A 110 11.84 6.71 1.82
N GLY A 111 11.34 7.76 2.48
CA GLY A 111 11.65 9.15 2.15
C GLY A 111 12.99 9.59 2.72
N ALA A 112 13.21 9.32 4.01
CA ALA A 112 14.46 9.67 4.69
C ALA A 112 14.85 8.61 5.73
N ILE A 113 16.14 8.26 5.73
CA ILE A 113 16.77 7.36 6.72
C ILE A 113 18.11 7.93 7.22
N VAL A 114 18.19 9.24 7.32
CA VAL A 114 19.40 9.94 7.78
C VAL A 114 19.14 10.86 8.97
N ASP A 115 17.88 11.19 9.24
CA ASP A 115 17.48 12.19 10.24
C ASP A 115 17.24 11.55 11.61
N SER A 116 18.31 11.03 12.22
CA SER A 116 18.24 10.40 13.53
C SER A 116 17.52 11.30 14.57
N PRO A 117 16.55 10.76 15.34
CA PRO A 117 16.19 9.34 15.45
C PRO A 117 15.13 8.84 14.45
N ASN A 118 14.62 9.70 13.56
CA ASN A 118 13.44 9.44 12.77
C ASN A 118 13.75 8.87 11.38
N ALA A 119 13.18 7.71 11.08
CA ALA A 119 12.93 7.33 9.70
C ALA A 119 11.61 7.95 9.22
N CYS A 120 11.57 8.37 7.95
CA CYS A 120 10.37 8.89 7.29
C CYS A 120 9.95 7.95 6.15
N VAL A 121 8.67 7.57 6.14
CA VAL A 121 8.05 6.79 5.08
C VAL A 121 6.77 7.49 4.63
N THR A 122 6.56 7.54 3.33
CA THR A 122 5.33 8.06 2.72
C THR A 122 4.46 6.94 2.20
N LEU A 123 3.14 7.12 2.22
CA LEU A 123 2.16 6.29 1.52
C LEU A 123 1.25 7.18 0.68
N GLY A 124 1.27 7.00 -0.63
CA GLY A 124 0.46 7.72 -1.61
C GLY A 124 -0.75 6.92 -2.06
N ILE A 125 -1.94 7.47 -1.88
CA ILE A 125 -3.19 6.94 -2.45
C ILE A 125 -3.46 7.65 -3.78
N PRO A 126 -3.56 6.92 -4.91
CA PRO A 126 -3.93 7.52 -6.18
C PRO A 126 -5.37 8.04 -6.15
N THR A 127 -5.58 9.31 -6.48
CA THR A 127 -6.93 9.91 -6.40
C THR A 127 -7.88 9.38 -7.49
N GLY A 128 -7.32 8.95 -8.64
CA GLY A 128 -8.08 8.44 -9.78
C GLY A 128 -8.81 7.11 -9.56
N ILE A 129 -8.64 6.45 -8.41
CA ILE A 129 -9.39 5.23 -8.07
C ILE A 129 -10.76 5.54 -7.45
N PHE A 130 -11.04 6.80 -7.12
CA PHE A 130 -12.30 7.23 -6.51
C PHE A 130 -13.18 7.94 -7.54
N GLU A 131 -14.48 7.65 -7.51
CA GLU A 131 -15.48 8.36 -8.33
C GLU A 131 -15.80 9.77 -7.82
N HIS A 132 -15.19 10.17 -6.71
CA HIS A 132 -15.41 11.45 -6.08
C HIS A 132 -14.11 12.05 -5.58
N ASP A 133 -14.14 13.36 -5.41
CA ASP A 133 -13.01 14.10 -4.91
C ASP A 133 -12.77 13.81 -3.42
N ILE A 134 -11.59 13.27 -3.13
CA ILE A 134 -11.12 12.96 -1.79
C ILE A 134 -10.12 13.99 -1.26
N LEU A 135 -9.85 15.08 -1.99
CA LEU A 135 -8.86 16.07 -1.59
C LEU A 135 -9.35 16.94 -0.42
N PRO A 136 -8.44 17.41 0.44
CA PRO A 136 -8.79 18.35 1.51
C PRO A 136 -9.36 19.66 0.94
N LYS A 137 -10.43 20.16 1.56
CA LYS A 137 -11.10 21.41 1.22
C LYS A 137 -11.37 22.26 2.45
N PRO A 138 -11.54 23.59 2.33
CA PRO A 138 -11.88 24.47 3.46
C PRO A 138 -13.16 24.04 4.19
N GLU A 139 -14.12 23.46 3.47
CA GLU A 139 -15.40 22.98 4.01
C GLU A 139 -15.27 21.62 4.75
N GLY A 140 -14.09 21.00 4.68
CA GLY A 140 -13.82 19.68 5.21
C GLY A 140 -14.14 18.54 4.23
N LEU A 141 -14.06 17.31 4.75
CA LEU A 141 -14.29 16.10 3.96
C LEU A 141 -15.78 15.73 3.95
N THR A 142 -16.30 15.39 2.77
CA THR A 142 -17.68 14.90 2.65
C THR A 142 -17.72 13.42 2.98
N LYS A 143 -18.41 13.07 4.07
CA LYS A 143 -18.66 11.68 4.44
C LYS A 143 -19.70 11.05 3.51
N ARG A 144 -19.43 9.84 3.02
CA ARG A 144 -20.37 9.02 2.25
C ARG A 144 -20.70 7.73 3.00
N ASP A 145 -21.81 7.10 2.65
CA ASP A 145 -22.16 5.77 3.12
C ASP A 145 -21.75 4.74 2.06
N TYR A 146 -20.86 3.81 2.45
CA TYR A 146 -20.39 2.72 1.59
C TYR A 146 -21.04 1.38 1.94
N GLY A 147 -22.08 1.40 2.78
CA GLY A 147 -22.71 0.21 3.32
C GLY A 147 -21.83 -0.52 4.35
N PRO A 148 -22.40 -1.55 5.00
CA PRO A 148 -21.65 -2.38 5.92
C PRO A 148 -20.53 -3.14 5.19
N PRO A 149 -19.42 -3.48 5.86
CA PRO A 149 -18.46 -4.44 5.33
C PRO A 149 -19.20 -5.76 5.09
N VAL A 150 -18.92 -6.43 3.97
CA VAL A 150 -19.51 -7.74 3.66
C VAL A 150 -19.12 -8.71 4.78
N SER A 151 -20.08 -9.07 5.62
CA SER A 151 -19.84 -9.96 6.76
C SER A 151 -19.50 -11.35 6.26
N SER A 152 -18.39 -11.93 6.74
CA SER A 152 -17.99 -13.31 6.49
C SER A 152 -18.92 -14.37 7.12
N THR A 153 -20.12 -13.99 7.54
CA THR A 153 -21.15 -14.88 8.09
C THR A 153 -22.07 -15.40 7.00
N LYS A 154 -21.53 -16.28 6.17
CA LYS A 154 -22.19 -17.48 5.62
C LYS A 154 -21.11 -18.29 4.91
N THR A 155 -20.33 -19.03 5.70
CA THR A 155 -19.60 -20.19 5.20
C THR A 155 -20.65 -21.26 4.87
N GLU A 156 -21.35 -21.12 3.76
CA GLU A 156 -21.81 -22.30 3.04
C GLU A 156 -20.55 -22.90 2.42
N ILE A 157 -20.04 -23.95 3.06
CA ILE A 157 -19.11 -24.88 2.43
C ILE A 157 -19.90 -25.46 1.25
N ILE A 158 -19.81 -24.80 0.10
CA ILE A 158 -20.10 -25.45 -1.17
C ILE A 158 -18.95 -26.43 -1.35
N ASN A 159 -19.22 -27.70 -1.03
CA ASN A 159 -18.44 -28.80 -1.54
C ASN A 159 -18.35 -28.64 -3.05
N VAL A 160 -17.19 -28.21 -3.54
CA VAL A 160 -16.81 -28.39 -4.93
C VAL A 160 -15.71 -29.44 -4.94
N LEU A 161 -16.08 -30.54 -5.57
CA LEU A 161 -15.34 -31.75 -5.92
C LEU A 161 -13.82 -31.59 -6.08
#